data_AF-A0A971IY68-F1
#
_entry.id   AF-A0A971IY68-F1
#
_cell.length_a   1.000
_cell.length_b   1.000
_cell.length_c   1.000
_cell.angle_alpha   90.00
_cell.angle_beta   90.00
_cell.angle_gamma   90.00
#
_symmetry.space_group_name_H-M   'P 1'
#
loop_
_entity.id
_entity.type
_entity.pdbx_description
1 polymer ?
#
loop_
_entity_poly.entity_id
_entity_poly.type
_entity_poly.pdbx_seq_one_letter_code
_entity_poly.pdbx_strand_id
1 'polypeptide(L)'
;PEYLFRDLHCSRPGRASSGGDGGPGSDDDGNPAGDGNPAGDGNPAGDGQPLTVADARAGYRIEDYPYACCEMGGGMQVWYKYRFVVPSESVEAMALVKIAGGCNFIGYYMYHGGSNPIGKHSYMNERVVPKISYDFQAPLGEFGQIRESYKRLKTLHLFLHEFRDVLIPMATVLPESNDSIAPDDTDTLRYAARVQGDSAFLFLNNYQDHVELKDQQDIQMRVNTPSGEIELPRRGRFTLKKGECAILPINLDIEGARLRYSTAQPVTRLRVEDEVYYFFFAHEGMAPEYCFDSRSISSIEVCGGKMERNRRGTMGRDGRGTMGRDGRGAMERDGGSVYAFVEPGTGGVVRLVTKTGAKAAICTLTRDQALDLWRVNAWGRDRIIISDSAVLARDGYVKLQKVGSTEMTLSVFPDVADGLRTSQGICKAETEGLFTRYTLKLPEKEIDLRIENVRPNKAVVQISPQSFAGVDDVLLQIDYRGDIGSAMIEGKVISDNFNNGTTWEIWLKRFLPEVGEKPIYLYITPLRKGKMVITDSTVGPHRTFVGDQVAEITSIRVAAAHSAIVSQNV
;
A
#
# COMPACT_ATOMS: atom_id res chain seq x y z
N PRO A 1 -17.91 23.32 -28.64
CA PRO A 1 -18.49 21.96 -28.69
C PRO A 1 -19.73 21.90 -27.79
N GLU A 2 -20.85 22.42 -28.29
CA GLU A 2 -22.09 22.68 -27.53
C GLU A 2 -23.23 21.70 -27.91
N TYR A 3 -22.91 20.44 -28.19
CA TYR A 3 -23.90 19.48 -28.72
C TYR A 3 -23.99 18.14 -27.97
N LEU A 4 -23.67 18.09 -26.67
CA LEU A 4 -23.67 16.84 -25.89
C LEU A 4 -24.45 16.88 -24.56
N PHE A 5 -25.38 17.84 -24.39
CA PHE A 5 -26.21 17.93 -23.18
C PHE A 5 -27.69 18.15 -23.51
N ARG A 6 -28.35 17.19 -24.16
CA ARG A 6 -29.81 17.30 -24.37
C ARG A 6 -30.69 16.17 -23.88
N ASP A 7 -30.18 15.00 -23.48
CA ASP A 7 -31.03 13.92 -22.96
C ASP A 7 -30.39 13.19 -21.78
N LEU A 8 -30.46 13.79 -20.59
CA LEU A 8 -30.43 13.06 -19.33
C LEU A 8 -31.55 13.61 -18.44
N HIS A 9 -32.71 12.97 -18.53
CA HIS A 9 -33.83 13.21 -17.64
C HIS A 9 -33.48 12.68 -16.24
N CYS A 10 -33.15 13.58 -15.32
CA CYS A 10 -33.23 13.28 -13.89
C CYS A 10 -34.69 12.96 -13.54
N SER A 11 -34.91 11.78 -12.97
CA SER A 11 -36.17 11.38 -12.36
C SER A 11 -36.57 12.39 -11.28
N ARG A 12 -37.72 13.04 -11.46
CA ARG A 12 -38.36 13.85 -10.41
C ARG A 12 -38.85 12.92 -9.30
N PRO A 13 -38.52 13.14 -8.03
CA PRO A 13 -39.20 12.46 -6.93
C PRO A 13 -40.62 13.01 -6.81
N GLY A 14 -41.60 12.08 -6.82
CA GLY A 14 -43.01 12.39 -6.67
C GLY A 14 -43.33 13.06 -5.34
N ARG A 15 -44.19 14.09 -5.40
CA ARG A 15 -44.96 14.59 -4.26
C ARG A 15 -45.97 13.51 -3.86
N ALA A 16 -45.89 13.03 -2.62
CA ALA A 16 -47.03 12.45 -1.92
C ALA A 16 -47.36 13.35 -0.72
N SER A 17 -48.59 13.86 -0.72
CA SER A 17 -49.19 14.71 0.30
C SER A 17 -50.02 13.91 1.29
N SER A 18 -49.85 14.18 2.58
CA SER A 18 -50.83 14.06 3.68
C SER A 18 -50.17 14.70 4.91
N GLY A 19 -50.59 15.85 5.45
CA GLY A 19 -51.80 16.06 6.30
C GLY A 19 -51.59 15.35 7.64
N GLY A 20 -51.61 15.92 8.85
CA GLY A 20 -52.07 17.17 9.47
C GLY A 20 -52.25 16.86 10.99
N ASP A 21 -52.41 17.89 11.83
CA ASP A 21 -52.60 17.90 13.32
C ASP A 21 -51.33 17.73 14.20
N GLY A 22 -51.04 18.51 15.24
CA GLY A 22 -51.75 19.61 15.92
C GLY A 22 -51.68 19.47 17.46
N GLY A 23 -50.95 20.35 18.17
CA GLY A 23 -51.22 20.68 19.61
C GLY A 23 -50.13 20.41 20.67
N PRO A 24 -50.13 21.10 21.84
CA PRO A 24 -48.96 21.85 22.36
C PRO A 24 -48.58 21.66 23.86
N GLY A 25 -47.47 22.32 24.29
CA GLY A 25 -47.08 22.61 25.70
C GLY A 25 -45.98 21.70 26.27
N SER A 26 -45.01 22.10 27.10
CA SER A 26 -44.70 23.33 27.85
C SER A 26 -43.34 23.14 28.55
N ASP A 27 -42.56 24.22 28.71
CA ASP A 27 -41.61 24.59 29.80
C ASP A 27 -40.55 23.58 30.30
N ASP A 28 -39.42 23.94 30.91
CA ASP A 28 -38.47 25.05 30.96
C ASP A 28 -37.34 24.46 31.83
N ASP A 29 -36.07 24.71 31.51
CA ASP A 29 -34.92 24.69 32.44
C ASP A 29 -33.62 24.75 31.63
N GLY A 30 -33.08 25.96 31.54
CA GLY A 30 -31.77 26.24 30.96
C GLY A 30 -30.61 25.97 31.92
N ASN A 31 -29.53 25.35 31.41
CA ASN A 31 -28.16 25.77 31.70
C ASN A 31 -27.23 25.32 30.55
N PRO A 32 -26.25 26.13 30.11
CA PRO A 32 -25.56 25.97 28.84
C PRO A 32 -24.19 25.30 28.99
N ALA A 33 -23.96 24.22 28.25
CA ALA A 33 -22.63 23.79 27.80
C ALA A 33 -22.87 22.78 26.67
N GLY A 34 -22.39 23.11 25.47
CA GLY A 34 -22.66 22.34 24.25
C GLY A 34 -21.98 20.97 24.27
N ASP A 35 -22.78 19.93 24.50
CA ASP A 35 -22.48 18.56 24.08
C ASP A 35 -23.35 18.23 22.87
N GLY A 36 -22.89 18.66 21.70
CA GLY A 36 -23.40 18.23 20.40
C GLY A 36 -22.43 17.22 19.80
N ASN A 37 -22.46 15.98 20.29
CA ASN A 37 -21.87 14.86 19.59
C ASN A 37 -22.93 14.29 18.63
N PRO A 38 -22.85 14.51 17.31
CA PRO A 38 -23.54 13.60 16.43
C PRO A 38 -22.67 12.35 16.38
N ALA A 39 -23.13 11.29 17.04
CA ALA A 39 -22.82 9.94 16.59
C ALA A 39 -23.35 9.84 15.15
N GLY A 40 -22.49 10.19 14.21
CA GLY A 40 -22.70 9.92 12.80
C GLY A 40 -22.45 8.42 12.63
N ASP A 41 -23.50 7.69 12.26
CA ASP A 41 -23.40 6.37 11.69
C ASP A 41 -22.51 6.48 10.44
N GLY A 42 -21.21 6.27 10.65
CA GLY A 42 -20.17 6.40 9.65
C GLY A 42 -20.28 5.26 8.66
N ASN A 43 -21.14 5.44 7.65
CA ASN A 43 -21.03 4.71 6.40
C ASN A 43 -19.76 5.23 5.68
N PRO A 44 -18.73 4.42 5.43
CA PRO A 44 -17.51 4.87 4.76
C PRO A 44 -17.65 4.95 3.22
N ALA A 45 -18.84 4.66 2.69
CA ALA A 45 -19.20 4.98 1.30
C ALA A 45 -19.38 6.50 1.15
N GLY A 46 -18.24 7.21 1.04
CA GLY A 46 -18.21 8.53 0.43
C GLY A 46 -18.38 8.39 -1.07
N ASP A 47 -19.57 7.96 -1.48
CA ASP A 47 -20.16 8.28 -2.77
C ASP A 47 -20.37 9.79 -2.73
N GLY A 48 -19.98 10.51 -3.78
CA GLY A 48 -20.06 11.97 -3.81
C GLY A 48 -21.43 12.43 -3.31
N GLN A 49 -21.47 13.08 -2.15
CA GLN A 49 -22.74 13.51 -1.55
C GLN A 49 -23.48 14.37 -2.58
N PRO A 50 -24.76 14.09 -2.87
CA PRO A 50 -25.55 14.97 -3.71
C PRO A 50 -25.52 16.37 -3.12
N LEU A 51 -25.36 17.40 -3.97
CA LEU A 51 -25.43 18.80 -3.59
C LEU A 51 -26.61 19.01 -2.62
N THR A 52 -26.32 19.52 -1.43
CA THR A 52 -27.38 19.88 -0.50
C THR A 52 -28.18 21.04 -1.09
N VAL A 53 -29.41 21.24 -0.60
CA VAL A 53 -30.23 22.41 -0.95
C VAL A 53 -29.49 23.73 -0.63
N ALA A 54 -28.53 23.71 0.29
CA ALA A 54 -27.67 24.85 0.60
C ALA A 54 -26.63 25.11 -0.50
N ASP A 55 -25.98 24.07 -1.03
CA ASP A 55 -24.96 24.20 -2.09
C ASP A 55 -25.57 24.71 -3.40
N ALA A 56 -26.76 24.21 -3.75
CA ALA A 56 -27.52 24.67 -4.90
C ALA A 56 -27.96 26.15 -4.76
N ARG A 57 -28.21 26.63 -3.54
CA ARG A 57 -28.54 28.05 -3.26
C ARG A 57 -27.32 28.96 -3.27
N ALA A 58 -26.12 28.42 -3.02
CA ALA A 58 -24.86 29.16 -3.03
C ALA A 58 -24.25 29.35 -4.44
N GLY A 59 -24.83 28.72 -5.48
CA GLY A 59 -24.33 28.80 -6.86
C GLY A 59 -23.06 27.97 -7.11
N TYR A 60 -22.75 27.03 -6.22
CA TYR A 60 -21.59 26.16 -6.31
C TYR A 60 -21.88 24.95 -7.21
N ARG A 61 -21.04 24.73 -8.23
CA ARG A 61 -21.04 23.49 -9.02
C ARG A 61 -19.85 22.65 -8.58
N ILE A 62 -20.09 21.40 -8.19
CA ILE A 62 -19.04 20.48 -7.73
C ILE A 62 -17.96 20.32 -8.80
N GLU A 63 -18.36 20.38 -10.08
CA GLU A 63 -17.50 20.22 -11.24
C GLU A 63 -16.49 21.37 -11.41
N ASP A 64 -16.68 22.51 -10.73
CA ASP A 64 -15.77 23.65 -10.78
C ASP A 64 -14.53 23.46 -9.87
N TYR A 65 -14.50 22.42 -9.04
CA TYR A 65 -13.46 22.20 -8.03
C TYR A 65 -12.88 20.79 -8.10
N PRO A 66 -11.57 20.62 -7.82
CA PRO A 66 -10.97 19.30 -7.76
C PRO A 66 -11.52 18.51 -6.57
N TYR A 67 -11.91 17.26 -6.82
CA TYR A 67 -12.22 16.33 -5.74
C TYR A 67 -10.92 15.97 -5.00
N ALA A 68 -10.88 16.33 -3.71
CA ALA A 68 -9.76 16.13 -2.81
C ALA A 68 -10.20 15.36 -1.55
N CYS A 69 -9.44 14.34 -1.18
CA CYS A 69 -9.55 13.68 0.11
C CYS A 69 -8.38 14.09 0.99
N CYS A 70 -8.60 14.95 1.99
CA CYS A 70 -7.51 15.48 2.81
C CYS A 70 -7.03 14.52 3.91
N GLU A 71 -7.92 13.70 4.46
CA GLU A 71 -7.65 12.81 5.61
C GLU A 71 -8.22 11.42 5.36
N MET A 72 -7.61 10.64 4.47
CA MET A 72 -7.96 9.23 4.32
C MET A 72 -7.20 8.38 5.33
N GLY A 73 -7.81 7.33 5.86
CA GLY A 73 -7.19 6.44 6.84
C GLY A 73 -5.93 5.75 6.29
N GLY A 74 -4.74 6.27 6.62
CA GLY A 74 -3.47 5.55 6.35
C GLY A 74 -3.23 4.38 7.32
N GLY A 75 -3.95 4.41 8.43
CA GLY A 75 -3.98 3.43 9.50
C GLY A 75 -5.10 3.82 10.46
N MET A 76 -5.05 3.33 11.69
CA MET A 76 -5.92 3.78 12.77
C MET A 76 -5.29 3.52 14.13
N GLN A 77 -5.37 4.53 15.01
CA GLN A 77 -4.89 4.44 16.39
C GLN A 77 -5.68 3.39 17.18
N VAL A 78 -4.97 2.56 17.95
CA VAL A 78 -5.61 1.64 18.88
C VAL A 78 -6.30 2.43 19.99
N TRP A 79 -7.60 2.21 20.14
CA TRP A 79 -8.42 2.78 21.19
C TRP A 79 -8.70 1.75 22.28
N TYR A 80 -8.86 2.17 23.54
CA TYR A 80 -8.92 1.23 24.67
C TYR A 80 -9.93 0.07 24.47
N LYS A 81 -11.13 0.33 23.91
CA LYS A 81 -12.12 -0.74 23.64
C LYS A 81 -12.03 -1.36 22.22
N TYR A 82 -11.36 -0.73 21.27
CA TYR A 82 -11.24 -1.20 19.87
C TYR A 82 -9.76 -1.43 19.55
N ARG A 83 -9.35 -2.69 19.62
CA ARG A 83 -7.95 -3.13 19.46
C ARG A 83 -7.80 -4.01 18.23
N PHE A 84 -8.17 -3.44 17.10
CA PHE A 84 -8.07 -4.08 15.80
C PHE A 84 -6.63 -4.03 15.28
N VAL A 85 -6.37 -4.86 14.27
CA VAL A 85 -5.20 -4.77 13.41
C VAL A 85 -5.70 -4.25 12.07
N VAL A 86 -5.12 -3.16 11.56
CA VAL A 86 -5.49 -2.61 10.25
C VAL A 86 -4.88 -3.49 9.14
N PRO A 87 -5.68 -4.11 8.26
CA PRO A 87 -5.16 -4.83 7.10
C PRO A 87 -4.46 -3.88 6.14
N SER A 88 -3.31 -4.27 5.60
CA SER A 88 -2.53 -3.39 4.69
C SER A 88 -3.25 -3.19 3.35
N GLU A 89 -4.04 -4.18 2.95
CA GLU A 89 -4.90 -4.21 1.78
C GLU A 89 -6.01 -3.15 1.86
N SER A 90 -6.55 -2.87 3.06
CA SER A 90 -7.56 -1.82 3.26
C SER A 90 -7.04 -0.45 2.83
N VAL A 91 -5.80 -0.14 3.20
CA VAL A 91 -5.17 1.15 2.92
C VAL A 91 -4.99 1.35 1.41
N GLU A 92 -4.59 0.31 0.69
CA GLU A 92 -4.46 0.34 -0.78
C GLU A 92 -5.84 0.45 -1.46
N ALA A 93 -6.79 -0.39 -1.07
CA ALA A 93 -8.13 -0.43 -1.66
C ALA A 93 -8.87 0.89 -1.49
N MET A 94 -8.82 1.49 -0.30
CA MET A 94 -9.44 2.79 -0.03
C MET A 94 -8.83 3.89 -0.92
N ALA A 95 -7.50 3.95 -1.04
CA ALA A 95 -6.84 4.93 -1.91
C ALA A 95 -7.23 4.70 -3.38
N LEU A 96 -7.23 3.45 -3.84
CA LEU A 96 -7.58 3.06 -5.20
C LEU A 96 -9.02 3.43 -5.57
N VAL A 97 -9.99 3.11 -4.71
CA VAL A 97 -11.41 3.43 -4.96
C VAL A 97 -11.63 4.94 -5.03
N LYS A 98 -10.94 5.74 -4.21
CA LYS A 98 -11.04 7.20 -4.26
C LYS A 98 -10.47 7.77 -5.57
N ILE A 99 -9.33 7.27 -6.05
CA ILE A 99 -8.78 7.64 -7.36
C ILE A 99 -9.75 7.28 -8.48
N ALA A 100 -10.26 6.05 -8.45
CA ALA A 100 -11.20 5.56 -9.44
C ALA A 100 -12.47 6.41 -9.49
N GLY A 101 -12.95 6.84 -8.32
CA GLY A 101 -14.10 7.74 -8.13
C GLY A 101 -13.88 9.20 -8.51
N GLY A 102 -12.73 9.57 -9.07
CA GLY A 102 -12.49 10.93 -9.58
C GLY A 102 -11.54 11.78 -8.72
N CYS A 103 -11.05 11.24 -7.60
CA CYS A 103 -10.18 12.01 -6.69
C CYS A 103 -8.85 12.32 -7.37
N ASN A 104 -8.49 13.61 -7.38
CA ASN A 104 -7.24 14.11 -7.94
C ASN A 104 -6.24 14.55 -6.87
N PHE A 105 -6.65 14.56 -5.59
CA PHE A 105 -5.79 14.88 -4.46
C PHE A 105 -5.99 13.89 -3.32
N ILE A 106 -4.95 13.13 -3.00
CA ILE A 106 -4.95 12.08 -1.97
C ILE A 106 -4.07 12.50 -0.80
N GLY A 107 -4.71 12.72 0.35
CA GLY A 107 -4.07 12.91 1.65
C GLY A 107 -4.38 11.76 2.60
N TYR A 108 -3.43 11.47 3.50
CA TYR A 108 -3.56 10.40 4.48
C TYR A 108 -3.41 10.94 5.89
N TYR A 109 -4.32 10.52 6.77
CA TYR A 109 -4.22 10.68 8.21
C TYR A 109 -4.21 9.28 8.85
N MET A 110 -3.12 8.79 9.43
CA MET A 110 -1.74 9.29 9.38
C MET A 110 -0.92 8.50 8.36
N TYR A 111 0.09 9.12 7.76
CA TYR A 111 1.09 8.42 6.96
C TYR A 111 2.30 7.95 7.79
N HIS A 112 2.61 8.69 8.86
CA HIS A 112 3.55 8.35 9.92
C HIS A 112 2.99 8.87 11.23
N GLY A 113 2.83 7.99 12.22
CA GLY A 113 2.22 8.34 13.49
C GLY A 113 3.20 9.02 14.46
N GLY A 114 4.20 8.27 14.93
CA GLY A 114 5.23 8.76 15.85
C GLY A 114 4.90 8.52 17.33
N SER A 115 5.43 9.38 18.20
CA SER A 115 5.23 9.30 19.66
C SER A 115 4.69 10.62 20.21
N ASN A 116 3.68 10.54 21.08
CA ASN A 116 3.17 11.69 21.82
C ASN A 116 4.23 12.24 22.79
N PRO A 117 4.49 13.56 22.80
CA PRO A 117 5.42 14.16 23.74
C PRO A 117 4.86 14.16 25.17
N ILE A 118 5.76 14.13 26.15
CA ILE A 118 5.40 14.35 27.56
C ILE A 118 5.42 15.86 27.81
N GLY A 119 4.25 16.43 28.12
CA GLY A 119 4.12 17.85 28.47
C GLY A 119 4.57 18.15 29.90
N LYS A 120 4.61 19.43 30.26
CA LYS A 120 5.04 19.89 31.61
C LYS A 120 4.13 19.42 32.74
N HIS A 121 2.84 19.24 32.46
CA HIS A 121 1.81 18.94 33.47
C HIS A 121 1.10 17.59 33.23
N SER A 122 1.16 17.07 32.02
CA SER A 122 0.48 15.83 31.61
C SER A 122 1.13 15.25 30.36
N TYR A 123 0.74 14.03 30.02
CA TYR A 123 0.94 13.50 28.67
C TYR A 123 0.08 14.27 27.66
N MET A 124 0.53 14.35 26.40
CA MET A 124 -0.17 15.07 25.32
C MET A 124 -1.03 14.14 24.44
N ASN A 125 -1.27 12.91 24.90
CA ASN A 125 -2.15 11.97 24.20
C ASN A 125 -3.62 12.37 24.38
N GLU A 126 -4.46 11.97 23.41
CA GLU A 126 -5.90 12.03 23.57
C GLU A 126 -6.38 11.10 24.69
N ARG A 127 -7.57 11.37 25.25
CA ARG A 127 -8.18 10.47 26.25
C ARG A 127 -8.31 9.06 25.65
N VAL A 128 -8.12 8.02 26.46
CA VAL A 128 -8.37 6.59 26.12
C VAL A 128 -7.56 5.96 24.96
N VAL A 129 -6.42 6.56 24.59
CA VAL A 129 -5.36 5.96 23.74
C VAL A 129 -4.04 5.80 24.54
N PRO A 130 -3.02 5.10 24.02
CA PRO A 130 -1.69 5.08 24.64
C PRO A 130 -1.13 6.48 24.92
N LYS A 131 -0.39 6.61 26.02
CA LYS A 131 0.20 7.87 26.49
C LYS A 131 1.38 8.32 25.66
N ILE A 132 2.19 7.38 25.20
CA ILE A 132 3.40 7.63 24.40
C ILE A 132 3.17 7.19 22.97
N SER A 133 2.74 5.95 22.74
CA SER A 133 2.65 5.45 21.36
C SER A 133 1.56 6.17 20.57
N TYR A 134 1.94 6.76 19.45
CA TYR A 134 1.02 7.28 18.43
C TYR A 134 1.31 6.59 17.09
N ASP A 135 1.67 5.32 17.13
CA ASP A 135 2.04 4.51 15.95
C ASP A 135 0.99 4.56 14.83
N PHE A 136 -0.29 4.66 15.21
CA PHE A 136 -1.44 4.75 14.33
C PHE A 136 -1.62 3.55 13.38
N GLN A 137 -0.81 2.49 13.48
CA GLN A 137 -0.75 1.44 12.45
C GLN A 137 -0.52 2.02 11.04
N ALA A 138 0.10 3.20 10.98
CA ALA A 138 0.32 3.95 9.75
C ALA A 138 1.34 3.25 8.82
N PRO A 139 1.41 3.61 7.54
CA PRO A 139 2.34 3.02 6.57
C PRO A 139 3.80 3.07 7.04
N LEU A 140 4.18 4.16 7.69
CA LEU A 140 5.42 4.26 8.47
C LEU A 140 5.08 4.17 9.96
N GLY A 141 5.58 3.14 10.64
CA GLY A 141 5.34 2.95 12.07
C GLY A 141 5.99 4.01 12.95
N GLU A 142 5.77 3.93 14.25
CA GLU A 142 6.18 4.94 15.26
C GLU A 142 7.65 5.40 15.14
N PHE A 143 8.55 4.52 14.70
CA PHE A 143 9.99 4.80 14.59
C PHE A 143 10.46 4.93 13.14
N GLY A 144 9.55 5.01 12.18
CA GLY A 144 9.85 5.12 10.75
C GLY A 144 10.03 3.78 10.03
N GLN A 145 9.71 2.66 10.68
CA GLN A 145 9.73 1.34 10.05
C GLN A 145 8.70 1.24 8.92
N ILE A 146 9.13 0.68 7.78
CA ILE A 146 8.28 0.52 6.60
C ILE A 146 7.36 -0.69 6.78
N ARG A 147 6.05 -0.49 6.62
CA ARG A 147 5.04 -1.57 6.58
C ARG A 147 4.64 -1.93 5.17
N GLU A 148 3.92 -3.04 5.02
CA GLU A 148 3.37 -3.47 3.74
C GLU A 148 2.44 -2.41 3.12
N SER A 149 1.59 -1.76 3.93
CA SER A 149 0.75 -0.65 3.45
C SER A 149 1.56 0.49 2.83
N TYR A 150 2.77 0.81 3.33
CA TYR A 150 3.67 1.75 2.67
C TYR A 150 4.14 1.24 1.31
N LYS A 151 4.54 -0.04 1.22
CA LYS A 151 4.98 -0.62 -0.05
C LYS A 151 3.87 -0.58 -1.10
N ARG A 152 2.64 -0.94 -0.72
CA ARG A 152 1.43 -0.88 -1.57
C ARG A 152 1.15 0.55 -2.03
N LEU A 153 1.09 1.52 -1.10
CA LEU A 153 0.87 2.93 -1.43
C LEU A 153 2.01 3.52 -2.29
N LYS A 154 3.27 3.15 -2.04
CA LYS A 154 4.41 3.58 -2.86
C LYS A 154 4.24 3.13 -4.32
N THR A 155 3.85 1.88 -4.57
CA THR A 155 3.58 1.39 -5.93
C THR A 155 2.47 2.22 -6.59
N LEU A 156 1.38 2.51 -5.87
CA LEU A 156 0.28 3.36 -6.35
C LEU A 156 0.74 4.80 -6.62
N HIS A 157 1.54 5.39 -5.73
CA HIS A 157 2.05 6.76 -5.86
C HIS A 157 3.04 6.93 -7.01
N LEU A 158 3.86 5.91 -7.30
CA LEU A 158 4.70 5.91 -8.50
C LEU A 158 3.85 5.98 -9.77
N PHE A 159 2.75 5.20 -9.82
CA PHE A 159 1.80 5.25 -10.93
C PHE A 159 1.16 6.63 -11.06
N LEU A 160 0.62 7.16 -9.96
CA LEU A 160 -0.01 8.47 -9.97
C LEU A 160 0.98 9.57 -10.39
N HIS A 161 2.21 9.54 -9.88
CA HIS A 161 3.21 10.53 -10.25
C HIS A 161 3.57 10.45 -11.73
N GLU A 162 3.73 9.26 -12.30
CA GLU A 162 4.10 9.09 -13.70
C GLU A 162 2.95 9.45 -14.65
N PHE A 163 1.73 9.00 -14.35
CA PHE A 163 0.60 9.11 -15.26
C PHE A 163 -0.37 10.25 -14.93
N ARG A 164 -0.03 11.15 -13.99
CA ARG A 164 -0.86 12.30 -13.57
C ARG A 164 -1.41 13.12 -14.74
N ASP A 165 -0.59 13.41 -15.74
CA ASP A 165 -0.96 14.31 -16.85
C ASP A 165 -2.00 13.65 -17.77
N VAL A 166 -2.04 12.31 -17.78
CA VAL A 166 -3.02 11.51 -18.51
C VAL A 166 -4.26 11.23 -17.64
N LEU A 167 -4.09 11.01 -16.34
CA LEU A 167 -5.15 10.59 -15.43
C LEU A 167 -6.03 11.74 -14.94
N ILE A 168 -5.45 12.89 -14.56
CA ILE A 168 -6.19 14.04 -14.02
C ILE A 168 -7.37 14.49 -14.92
N PRO A 169 -7.23 14.60 -16.25
CA PRO A 169 -8.32 15.07 -17.11
C PRO A 169 -9.37 14.00 -17.42
N MET A 170 -9.19 12.75 -16.98
CA MET A 170 -10.13 11.66 -17.24
C MET A 170 -11.36 11.74 -16.34
N ALA A 171 -12.55 11.54 -16.91
CA ALA A 171 -13.82 11.43 -16.19
C ALA A 171 -14.03 10.02 -15.63
N THR A 172 -14.73 9.90 -14.50
CA THR A 172 -15.11 8.60 -13.94
C THR A 172 -16.32 8.04 -14.66
N VAL A 173 -16.29 6.75 -14.96
CA VAL A 173 -17.40 5.94 -15.47
C VAL A 173 -17.57 4.74 -14.55
N LEU A 174 -18.78 4.53 -14.05
CA LEU A 174 -19.17 3.38 -13.23
C LEU A 174 -20.01 2.41 -14.07
N PRO A 175 -20.05 1.11 -13.73
CA PRO A 175 -20.99 0.19 -14.33
C PRO A 175 -22.43 0.61 -14.02
N GLU A 176 -23.36 0.42 -14.96
CA GLU A 176 -24.79 0.73 -14.75
C GLU A 176 -25.39 -0.02 -13.57
N SER A 177 -24.83 -1.20 -13.24
CA SER A 177 -25.26 -2.02 -12.11
C SER A 177 -24.64 -1.59 -10.76
N ASN A 178 -23.78 -0.58 -10.71
CA ASN A 178 -23.02 -0.22 -9.51
C ASN A 178 -23.93 -0.03 -8.28
N ASP A 179 -25.01 0.72 -8.45
CA ASP A 179 -25.94 1.08 -7.36
C ASP A 179 -26.77 -0.11 -6.85
N SER A 180 -26.74 -1.24 -7.56
CA SER A 180 -27.44 -2.48 -7.18
C SER A 180 -26.58 -3.47 -6.40
N ILE A 181 -25.26 -3.22 -6.28
CA ILE A 181 -24.34 -4.11 -5.58
C ILE A 181 -24.50 -3.90 -4.09
N ALA A 182 -24.99 -4.92 -3.38
CA ALA A 182 -25.10 -4.87 -1.93
C ALA A 182 -23.71 -4.81 -1.26
N PRO A 183 -23.56 -4.15 -0.10
CA PRO A 183 -22.27 -4.14 0.60
C PRO A 183 -21.74 -5.54 0.92
N ASP A 184 -22.60 -6.50 1.26
CA ASP A 184 -22.20 -7.89 1.56
C ASP A 184 -22.10 -8.80 0.32
N ASP A 185 -22.30 -8.27 -0.88
CA ASP A 185 -22.09 -9.01 -2.13
C ASP A 185 -20.60 -9.31 -2.34
N THR A 186 -20.26 -10.60 -2.38
CA THR A 186 -18.90 -11.11 -2.62
C THR A 186 -18.74 -11.78 -3.98
N ASP A 187 -19.81 -11.83 -4.78
CA ASP A 187 -19.87 -12.47 -6.10
C ASP A 187 -19.61 -11.48 -7.24
N THR A 188 -20.05 -10.23 -7.07
CA THR A 188 -19.95 -9.23 -8.12
C THR A 188 -18.60 -8.50 -8.07
N LEU A 189 -17.85 -8.53 -9.18
CA LEU A 189 -16.63 -7.74 -9.34
C LEU A 189 -16.94 -6.23 -9.27
N ARG A 190 -16.27 -5.52 -8.37
CA ARG A 190 -16.36 -4.06 -8.27
C ARG A 190 -15.28 -3.41 -9.13
N TYR A 191 -15.69 -2.53 -10.03
CA TYR A 191 -14.78 -1.81 -10.91
C TYR A 191 -15.30 -0.43 -11.30
N ALA A 192 -14.38 0.43 -11.74
CA ALA A 192 -14.65 1.73 -12.32
C ALA A 192 -13.62 2.04 -13.40
N ALA A 193 -13.91 3.00 -14.28
CA ALA A 193 -12.98 3.47 -15.28
C ALA A 193 -12.74 4.98 -15.14
N ARG A 194 -11.49 5.42 -15.32
CA ARG A 194 -11.18 6.82 -15.63
C ARG A 194 -10.94 6.90 -17.14
N VAL A 195 -11.73 7.69 -17.86
CA VAL A 195 -11.78 7.72 -19.32
C VAL A 195 -11.56 9.13 -19.87
N GLN A 196 -10.77 9.24 -20.93
CA GLN A 196 -10.70 10.45 -21.77
C GLN A 196 -10.60 10.04 -23.24
N GLY A 197 -11.65 10.38 -24.01
CA GLY A 197 -11.73 10.03 -25.42
C GLY A 197 -11.69 8.52 -25.63
N ASP A 198 -10.59 8.04 -26.21
CA ASP A 198 -10.39 6.63 -26.57
C ASP A 198 -9.46 5.90 -25.59
N SER A 199 -8.89 6.60 -24.60
CA SER A 199 -7.97 6.06 -23.59
C SER A 199 -8.62 5.98 -22.22
N ALA A 200 -8.26 4.98 -21.43
CA ALA A 200 -8.77 4.80 -20.08
C ALA A 200 -7.80 4.05 -19.17
N PHE A 201 -8.04 4.15 -17.87
CA PHE A 201 -7.56 3.20 -16.86
C PHE A 201 -8.76 2.52 -16.21
N LEU A 202 -8.77 1.19 -16.18
CA LEU A 202 -9.74 0.38 -15.44
C LEU A 202 -9.21 0.12 -14.04
N PHE A 203 -10.02 0.38 -13.03
CA PHE A 203 -9.72 0.15 -11.63
C PHE A 203 -10.58 -1.01 -11.14
N LEU A 204 -9.95 -2.09 -10.70
CA LEU A 204 -10.62 -3.28 -10.16
C LEU A 204 -10.34 -3.35 -8.65
N ASN A 205 -11.35 -3.66 -7.85
CA ASN A 205 -11.22 -3.83 -6.41
C ASN A 205 -11.81 -5.18 -5.97
N ASN A 206 -10.99 -5.99 -5.28
CA ASN A 206 -11.44 -7.19 -4.58
C ASN A 206 -11.00 -7.18 -3.11
N TYR A 207 -11.18 -6.04 -2.45
CA TYR A 207 -11.10 -5.89 -1.01
C TYR A 207 -12.33 -5.13 -0.48
N GLN A 208 -12.80 -5.52 0.70
CA GLN A 208 -13.77 -4.75 1.45
C GLN A 208 -13.59 -4.95 2.96
N ASP A 209 -13.61 -3.86 3.72
CA ASP A 209 -13.57 -3.97 5.18
C ASP A 209 -14.81 -4.67 5.72
N HIS A 210 -14.61 -5.47 6.78
CA HIS A 210 -15.64 -6.24 7.49
C HIS A 210 -16.34 -7.34 6.67
N VAL A 211 -15.94 -7.59 5.43
CA VAL A 211 -16.47 -8.66 4.59
C VAL A 211 -15.32 -9.53 4.06
N GLU A 212 -15.36 -10.83 4.33
CA GLU A 212 -14.36 -11.75 3.78
C GLU A 212 -14.69 -12.04 2.31
N LEU A 213 -13.87 -11.50 1.40
CA LEU A 213 -14.02 -11.75 -0.03
C LEU A 213 -13.35 -13.06 -0.46
N LYS A 214 -13.80 -13.56 -1.61
CA LYS A 214 -13.20 -14.70 -2.32
C LYS A 214 -12.41 -14.24 -3.54
N ASP A 215 -11.59 -15.13 -4.07
CA ASP A 215 -10.98 -14.93 -5.39
C ASP A 215 -12.07 -14.73 -6.44
N GLN A 216 -11.99 -13.63 -7.20
CA GLN A 216 -12.86 -13.36 -8.34
C GLN A 216 -12.27 -14.07 -9.56
N GLN A 217 -12.88 -15.19 -9.95
CA GLN A 217 -12.37 -16.08 -10.99
C GLN A 217 -13.07 -15.88 -12.33
N ASP A 218 -12.51 -16.47 -13.37
CA ASP A 218 -13.11 -16.53 -14.71
C ASP A 218 -13.45 -15.15 -15.32
N ILE A 219 -12.62 -14.13 -15.03
CA ILE A 219 -12.83 -12.76 -15.51
C ILE A 219 -12.30 -12.61 -16.94
N GLN A 220 -13.16 -12.08 -17.83
CA GLN A 220 -12.78 -11.46 -19.10
C GLN A 220 -13.61 -10.19 -19.25
N MET A 221 -12.96 -9.08 -19.56
CA MET A 221 -13.61 -7.79 -19.70
C MET A 221 -13.75 -7.43 -21.18
N ARG A 222 -14.87 -6.81 -21.54
CA ARG A 222 -15.12 -6.17 -22.83
C ARG A 222 -15.24 -4.67 -22.62
N VAL A 223 -14.42 -3.91 -23.32
CA VAL A 223 -14.38 -2.45 -23.24
C VAL A 223 -14.71 -1.87 -24.60
N ASN A 224 -15.83 -1.14 -24.66
CA ASN A 224 -16.23 -0.42 -25.85
C ASN A 224 -15.54 0.94 -25.89
N THR A 225 -14.71 1.16 -26.91
CA THR A 225 -14.03 2.44 -27.14
C THR A 225 -14.47 3.04 -28.47
N PRO A 226 -14.36 4.37 -28.69
CA PRO A 226 -14.65 5.00 -29.99
C PRO A 226 -13.94 4.34 -31.18
N SER A 227 -12.75 3.80 -30.97
CA SER A 227 -11.96 3.11 -32.00
C SER A 227 -12.26 1.62 -32.17
N GLY A 228 -13.17 1.06 -31.36
CA GLY A 228 -13.61 -0.32 -31.43
C GLY A 228 -13.62 -1.04 -30.09
N GLU A 229 -14.14 -2.26 -30.10
CA GLU A 229 -14.18 -3.12 -28.92
C GLU A 229 -12.79 -3.69 -28.59
N ILE A 230 -12.52 -3.83 -27.30
CA ILE A 230 -11.32 -4.46 -26.74
C ILE A 230 -11.77 -5.56 -25.78
N GLU A 231 -11.31 -6.79 -26.03
CA GLU A 231 -11.44 -7.90 -25.08
C GLU A 231 -10.12 -8.09 -24.34
N LEU A 232 -10.14 -8.11 -23.00
CA LEU A 232 -8.96 -8.37 -22.17
C LEU A 232 -9.24 -9.42 -21.09
N PRO A 233 -8.46 -10.52 -21.02
CA PRO A 233 -7.47 -10.92 -22.00
C PRO A 233 -8.15 -11.36 -23.31
N ARG A 234 -7.43 -11.41 -24.42
CA ARG A 234 -7.99 -11.86 -25.71
C ARG A 234 -8.43 -13.31 -25.62
N ARG A 235 -7.64 -14.15 -24.95
CA ARG A 235 -7.94 -15.58 -24.76
C ARG A 235 -7.85 -15.93 -23.29
N GLY A 236 -8.67 -16.89 -22.87
CA GLY A 236 -8.70 -17.35 -21.48
C GLY A 236 -9.40 -16.37 -20.54
N ARG A 237 -9.08 -16.49 -19.27
CA ARG A 237 -9.62 -15.69 -18.17
C ARG A 237 -8.51 -15.39 -17.19
N PHE A 238 -8.67 -14.34 -16.38
CA PHE A 238 -7.81 -14.10 -15.22
C PHE A 238 -8.59 -14.20 -13.92
N THR A 239 -7.84 -14.34 -12.83
CA THR A 239 -8.35 -14.31 -11.47
C THR A 239 -7.81 -13.08 -10.75
N LEU A 240 -8.69 -12.26 -10.17
CA LEU A 240 -8.29 -11.22 -9.23
C LEU A 240 -8.38 -11.81 -7.82
N LYS A 241 -7.23 -11.96 -7.16
CA LYS A 241 -7.14 -12.55 -5.82
C LYS A 241 -7.90 -11.75 -4.78
N LYS A 242 -8.37 -12.42 -3.73
CA LYS A 242 -8.93 -11.73 -2.56
C LYS A 242 -7.89 -10.78 -1.96
N GLY A 243 -8.32 -9.59 -1.59
CA GLY A 243 -7.47 -8.54 -1.02
C GLY A 243 -6.65 -7.74 -2.03
N GLU A 244 -6.74 -8.04 -3.33
CA GLU A 244 -5.99 -7.33 -4.36
C GLU A 244 -6.85 -6.31 -5.12
N CYS A 245 -6.18 -5.30 -5.65
CA CYS A 245 -6.75 -4.28 -6.53
C CYS A 245 -5.85 -4.10 -7.74
N ALA A 246 -6.41 -3.74 -8.91
CA ALA A 246 -5.65 -3.60 -10.14
C ALA A 246 -5.98 -2.31 -10.90
N ILE A 247 -4.98 -1.77 -11.60
CA ILE A 247 -5.11 -0.65 -12.54
C ILE A 247 -4.66 -1.12 -13.92
N LEU A 248 -5.59 -1.29 -14.86
CA LEU A 248 -5.31 -1.82 -16.21
C LEU A 248 -5.46 -0.72 -17.26
N PRO A 249 -4.42 -0.45 -18.09
CA PRO A 249 -4.48 0.58 -19.11
C PRO A 249 -5.24 0.11 -20.36
N ILE A 250 -6.02 1.02 -20.95
CA ILE A 250 -6.71 0.86 -22.23
C ILE A 250 -6.26 1.99 -23.16
N ASN A 251 -5.79 1.63 -24.36
CA ASN A 251 -5.27 2.55 -25.37
C ASN A 251 -4.25 3.56 -24.80
N LEU A 252 -3.29 3.07 -24.02
CA LEU A 252 -2.18 3.86 -23.49
C LEU A 252 -1.14 4.11 -24.59
N ASP A 253 -0.66 5.35 -24.71
CA ASP A 253 0.45 5.68 -25.60
C ASP A 253 1.80 5.35 -24.93
N ILE A 254 2.63 4.56 -25.63
CA ILE A 254 3.98 4.20 -25.22
C ILE A 254 4.94 4.73 -26.29
N GLU A 255 5.32 6.01 -26.15
CA GLU A 255 6.20 6.74 -27.08
C GLU A 255 5.72 6.69 -28.54
N GLY A 256 4.40 6.76 -28.77
CA GLY A 256 3.77 6.63 -30.10
C GLY A 256 3.36 5.20 -30.48
N ALA A 257 3.72 4.18 -29.70
CA ALA A 257 3.15 2.85 -29.84
C ALA A 257 1.86 2.77 -29.02
N ARG A 258 0.75 2.44 -29.69
CA ARG A 258 -0.55 2.34 -29.04
C ARG A 258 -0.72 0.98 -28.39
N LEU A 259 -0.61 0.93 -27.07
CA LEU A 259 -0.94 -0.22 -26.25
C LEU A 259 -2.47 -0.28 -26.07
N ARG A 260 -3.15 -1.12 -26.87
CA ARG A 260 -4.62 -1.27 -26.82
C ARG A 260 -5.09 -1.72 -25.45
N TYR A 261 -4.42 -2.69 -24.84
CA TYR A 261 -4.60 -3.02 -23.43
C TYR A 261 -3.37 -3.74 -22.86
N SER A 262 -3.30 -3.79 -21.53
CA SER A 262 -2.44 -4.72 -20.80
C SER A 262 -3.20 -5.37 -19.65
N THR A 263 -2.92 -6.64 -19.38
CA THR A 263 -3.35 -7.31 -18.13
C THR A 263 -2.36 -7.09 -16.98
N ALA A 264 -1.19 -6.51 -17.25
CA ALA A 264 -0.23 -6.07 -16.25
C ALA A 264 -0.44 -4.59 -15.90
N GLN A 265 -0.12 -4.21 -14.67
CA GLN A 265 -0.32 -2.86 -14.17
C GLN A 265 0.92 -1.97 -14.36
N PRO A 266 0.80 -0.77 -14.96
CA PRO A 266 1.90 0.19 -15.04
C PRO A 266 2.26 0.76 -13.67
N VAL A 267 3.56 1.00 -13.44
CA VAL A 267 4.09 1.59 -12.20
C VAL A 267 4.77 2.93 -12.46
N THR A 268 5.75 2.98 -13.35
CA THR A 268 6.54 4.20 -13.64
C THR A 268 7.27 4.03 -14.97
N ARG A 269 7.92 5.08 -15.47
CA ARG A 269 8.93 4.96 -16.53
C ARG A 269 10.25 5.63 -16.15
N LEU A 270 11.29 5.34 -16.93
CA LEU A 270 12.61 5.94 -16.84
C LEU A 270 13.20 6.06 -18.26
N ARG A 271 13.66 7.25 -18.63
CA ARG A 271 14.41 7.45 -19.88
C ARG A 271 15.90 7.23 -19.62
N VAL A 272 16.52 6.43 -20.48
CA VAL A 272 17.94 6.09 -20.41
C VAL A 272 18.49 6.24 -21.81
N GLU A 273 19.37 7.23 -22.00
CA GLU A 273 19.90 7.56 -23.32
C GLU A 273 18.77 7.82 -24.34
N ASP A 274 18.70 7.03 -25.42
CA ASP A 274 17.69 7.14 -26.48
C ASP A 274 16.49 6.18 -26.33
N GLU A 275 16.39 5.43 -25.22
CA GLU A 275 15.33 4.47 -24.96
C GLU A 275 14.52 4.81 -23.68
N VAL A 276 13.20 4.60 -23.72
CA VAL A 276 12.31 4.78 -22.57
C VAL A 276 11.86 3.43 -22.01
N TYR A 277 12.16 3.19 -20.75
CA TYR A 277 11.82 1.96 -20.04
C TYR A 277 10.60 2.19 -19.17
N TYR A 278 9.52 1.46 -19.45
CA TYR A 278 8.33 1.38 -18.64
C TYR A 278 8.43 0.17 -17.72
N PHE A 279 8.00 0.34 -16.47
CA PHE A 279 7.95 -0.73 -15.47
C PHE A 279 6.51 -1.05 -15.18
N PHE A 280 6.14 -2.31 -15.43
CA PHE A 280 4.83 -2.87 -15.15
C PHE A 280 5.00 -3.99 -14.12
N PHE A 281 3.92 -4.44 -13.50
CA PHE A 281 3.93 -5.68 -12.72
C PHE A 281 2.72 -6.54 -13.00
N ALA A 282 2.91 -7.84 -12.83
CA ALA A 282 1.85 -8.83 -12.93
C ALA A 282 1.23 -9.08 -11.56
N HIS A 283 -0.09 -9.03 -11.50
CA HIS A 283 -0.86 -9.50 -10.35
C HIS A 283 -0.86 -11.03 -10.29
N GLU A 284 -0.89 -11.60 -9.09
CA GLU A 284 -1.08 -13.04 -8.95
C GLU A 284 -2.43 -13.46 -9.58
N GLY A 285 -2.43 -14.52 -10.39
CA GLY A 285 -3.62 -14.96 -11.13
C GLY A 285 -3.90 -14.21 -12.45
N MET A 286 -3.07 -13.23 -12.80
CA MET A 286 -3.19 -12.45 -14.04
C MET A 286 -1.92 -12.59 -14.90
N ALA A 287 -1.93 -13.53 -15.85
CA ALA A 287 -0.81 -13.71 -16.77
C ALA A 287 -0.60 -12.45 -17.64
N PRO A 288 0.65 -11.93 -17.78
CA PRO A 288 0.91 -10.75 -18.60
C PRO A 288 0.61 -10.96 -20.09
N GLU A 289 -0.30 -10.15 -20.60
CA GLU A 289 -0.65 -10.05 -22.01
C GLU A 289 -0.69 -8.57 -22.38
N TYR A 290 0.12 -8.20 -23.37
CA TYR A 290 0.15 -6.86 -23.96
C TYR A 290 -0.36 -6.93 -25.38
N CYS A 291 -1.31 -6.05 -25.74
CA CYS A 291 -1.82 -5.96 -27.11
C CYS A 291 -1.50 -4.58 -27.70
N PHE A 292 -0.70 -4.54 -28.75
CA PHE A 292 -0.33 -3.32 -29.46
C PHE A 292 -1.04 -3.21 -30.81
N ASP A 293 -1.40 -1.99 -31.23
CA ASP A 293 -1.78 -1.72 -32.61
C ASP A 293 -0.56 -1.89 -33.52
N SER A 294 -0.62 -2.86 -34.44
CA SER A 294 0.47 -3.21 -35.34
C SER A 294 0.87 -2.05 -36.27
N ARG A 295 -0.04 -1.10 -36.51
CA ARG A 295 0.20 0.09 -37.33
C ARG A 295 1.07 1.12 -36.63
N SER A 296 1.12 1.10 -35.30
CA SER A 296 1.89 2.06 -34.48
C SER A 296 3.35 1.63 -34.23
N ILE A 297 3.68 0.38 -34.54
CA ILE A 297 4.99 -0.22 -34.30
C ILE A 297 5.75 -0.56 -35.59
N SER A 298 7.06 -0.34 -35.57
CA SER A 298 8.00 -0.75 -36.61
C SER A 298 8.55 -2.15 -36.33
N SER A 299 9.00 -2.39 -35.11
CA SER A 299 9.47 -3.69 -34.64
C SER A 299 9.09 -3.91 -33.17
N ILE A 300 9.02 -5.18 -32.79
CA ILE A 300 8.76 -5.63 -31.41
C ILE A 300 9.53 -6.93 -31.18
N GLU A 301 10.12 -7.07 -30.00
CA GLU A 301 10.88 -8.21 -29.53
C GLU A 301 10.49 -8.52 -28.09
N VAL A 302 10.50 -9.81 -27.73
CA VAL A 302 10.21 -10.26 -26.37
C VAL A 302 11.39 -11.07 -25.86
N CYS A 303 11.92 -10.66 -24.71
CA CYS A 303 12.96 -11.35 -23.96
C CYS A 303 12.34 -12.02 -22.72
N GLY A 304 12.76 -13.25 -22.41
CA GLY A 304 12.34 -13.96 -21.20
C GLY A 304 10.95 -14.61 -21.23
N GLY A 305 10.29 -14.70 -22.40
CA GLY A 305 8.97 -15.36 -22.52
C GLY A 305 9.06 -16.89 -22.68
N LYS A 306 8.04 -17.60 -22.18
CA LYS A 306 7.75 -19.01 -22.54
C LYS A 306 6.36 -19.09 -23.18
N MET A 307 6.23 -19.86 -24.27
CA MET A 307 4.93 -20.33 -24.78
C MET A 307 4.66 -21.73 -24.22
N GLU A 308 3.54 -21.92 -23.51
CA GLU A 308 3.06 -23.26 -23.20
C GLU A 308 2.57 -23.97 -24.46
N ARG A 309 3.01 -25.21 -24.66
CA ARG A 309 2.52 -26.09 -25.73
C ARG A 309 1.13 -26.59 -25.35
N ASN A 310 0.07 -25.96 -25.87
CA ASN A 310 -1.23 -26.63 -25.95
C ASN A 310 -1.19 -27.74 -27.00
N ARG A 311 -0.77 -28.94 -26.60
CA ARG A 311 -1.01 -30.19 -27.35
C ARG A 311 -2.49 -30.57 -27.22
N ARG A 312 -3.35 -29.98 -28.04
CA ARG A 312 -4.63 -30.53 -28.54
C ARG A 312 -5.33 -29.48 -29.42
N GLY A 313 -5.01 -29.51 -30.70
CA GLY A 313 -5.66 -28.71 -31.74
C GLY A 313 -5.23 -29.24 -33.10
N THR A 314 -6.17 -29.80 -33.82
CA THR A 314 -6.03 -30.40 -35.16
C THR A 314 -5.29 -29.48 -36.12
N MET A 315 -4.31 -30.03 -36.88
CA MET A 315 -3.62 -29.32 -37.96
C MET A 315 -4.65 -28.80 -38.98
N GLY A 316 -4.89 -27.50 -38.98
CA GLY A 316 -5.34 -26.78 -40.17
C GLY A 316 -4.13 -26.59 -41.09
N ARG A 317 -4.22 -27.10 -42.31
CA ARG A 317 -3.36 -26.69 -43.42
C ARG A 317 -3.59 -25.20 -43.66
N ASP A 318 -2.53 -24.41 -43.50
CA ASP A 318 -2.25 -23.12 -44.16
C ASP A 318 -1.77 -22.06 -43.15
N GLY A 319 -0.46 -21.77 -43.17
CA GLY A 319 0.14 -20.66 -42.43
C GLY A 319 1.58 -20.95 -41.98
N ARG A 320 2.57 -20.40 -42.67
CA ARG A 320 3.99 -20.54 -42.35
C ARG A 320 4.31 -19.84 -41.02
N GLY A 321 4.37 -20.60 -39.93
CA GLY A 321 5.08 -20.22 -38.72
C GLY A 321 6.51 -20.71 -38.78
N THR A 322 7.49 -19.82 -38.95
CA THR A 322 8.91 -20.14 -38.80
C THR A 322 9.21 -20.45 -37.33
N MET A 323 9.45 -21.71 -37.00
CA MET A 323 10.03 -22.12 -35.72
C MET A 323 11.52 -21.76 -35.70
N GLY A 324 11.92 -20.80 -34.86
CA GLY A 324 13.32 -20.59 -34.48
C GLY A 324 13.71 -21.49 -33.32
N ARG A 325 14.90 -22.11 -33.38
CA ARG A 325 15.46 -23.01 -32.35
C ARG A 325 16.00 -22.28 -31.11
N ASP A 326 15.79 -20.97 -31.00
CA ASP A 326 16.27 -20.12 -29.92
C ASP A 326 15.09 -19.25 -29.47
N GLY A 327 14.51 -19.52 -28.29
CA GLY A 327 13.70 -18.61 -27.44
C GLY A 327 12.61 -17.68 -28.03
N ARG A 328 12.33 -17.68 -29.34
CA ARG A 328 11.59 -16.65 -30.09
C ARG A 328 10.08 -16.90 -30.14
N GLY A 329 9.49 -17.34 -29.03
CA GLY A 329 8.08 -17.76 -28.98
C GLY A 329 7.37 -17.22 -27.75
N ALA A 330 6.99 -15.94 -27.78
CA ALA A 330 6.06 -15.32 -26.84
C ALA A 330 5.36 -14.10 -27.47
N MET A 331 5.15 -14.14 -28.79
CA MET A 331 4.41 -13.12 -29.53
C MET A 331 3.47 -13.75 -30.55
N GLU A 332 2.31 -13.13 -30.75
CA GLU A 332 1.36 -13.48 -31.79
C GLU A 332 0.94 -12.25 -32.59
N ARG A 333 0.62 -12.41 -33.87
CA ARG A 333 0.06 -11.35 -34.72
C ARG A 333 -1.30 -11.81 -35.22
N ASP A 334 -2.29 -10.94 -35.09
CA ASP A 334 -3.66 -11.23 -35.52
C ASP A 334 -4.32 -9.94 -36.01
N GLY A 335 -4.61 -9.89 -37.31
CA GLY A 335 -5.07 -8.70 -38.00
C GLY A 335 -4.19 -7.47 -37.72
N GLY A 336 -4.83 -6.39 -37.24
CA GLY A 336 -4.18 -5.13 -36.87
C GLY A 336 -3.50 -5.13 -35.49
N SER A 337 -3.35 -6.28 -34.82
CA SER A 337 -2.85 -6.36 -33.44
C SER A 337 -1.61 -7.23 -33.31
N VAL A 338 -0.73 -6.88 -32.36
CA VAL A 338 0.42 -7.68 -31.95
C VAL A 338 0.32 -7.95 -30.46
N TYR A 339 0.34 -9.22 -30.09
CA TYR A 339 0.27 -9.70 -28.72
C TYR A 339 1.67 -10.09 -28.26
N ALA A 340 2.06 -9.64 -27.07
CA ALA A 340 3.30 -10.00 -26.42
C ALA A 340 3.01 -10.59 -25.03
N PHE A 341 3.66 -11.71 -24.74
CA PHE A 341 3.51 -12.48 -23.50
C PHE A 341 4.88 -12.57 -22.82
N VAL A 342 4.94 -12.36 -21.51
CA VAL A 342 6.20 -12.39 -20.77
C VAL A 342 6.01 -13.09 -19.43
N GLU A 343 7.05 -13.78 -18.98
CA GLU A 343 7.13 -14.23 -17.60
C GLU A 343 7.48 -13.04 -16.71
N PRO A 344 6.71 -12.78 -15.63
CA PRO A 344 7.03 -11.74 -14.68
C PRO A 344 8.40 -11.96 -14.03
N GLY A 345 9.21 -10.92 -13.99
CA GLY A 345 10.56 -10.92 -13.43
C GLY A 345 11.44 -9.86 -14.08
N THR A 346 12.61 -9.61 -13.50
CA THR A 346 13.59 -8.62 -14.00
C THR A 346 14.05 -8.87 -15.44
N GLY A 347 13.92 -10.11 -15.95
CA GLY A 347 14.24 -10.48 -17.34
C GLY A 347 13.05 -10.47 -18.32
N GLY A 348 11.81 -10.31 -17.84
CA GLY A 348 10.61 -10.27 -18.67
C GLY A 348 10.46 -8.92 -19.35
N VAL A 349 11.01 -8.78 -20.56
CA VAL A 349 11.11 -7.48 -21.25
C VAL A 349 10.50 -7.54 -22.65
N VAL A 350 9.60 -6.61 -22.96
CA VAL A 350 9.11 -6.35 -24.32
C VAL A 350 9.79 -5.10 -24.86
N ARG A 351 10.58 -5.22 -25.93
CA ARG A 351 11.25 -4.08 -26.60
C ARG A 351 10.51 -3.72 -27.88
N LEU A 352 10.38 -2.43 -28.15
CA LEU A 352 9.66 -1.94 -29.33
C LEU A 352 10.34 -0.72 -29.94
N VAL A 353 10.25 -0.63 -31.27
CA VAL A 353 10.56 0.57 -32.04
C VAL A 353 9.27 1.04 -32.68
N THR A 354 8.87 2.28 -32.44
CA THR A 354 7.61 2.84 -32.95
C THR A 354 7.73 3.26 -34.42
N LYS A 355 6.62 3.63 -35.07
CA LYS A 355 6.66 4.18 -36.44
C LYS A 355 7.42 5.50 -36.54
N THR A 356 7.50 6.27 -35.45
CA THR A 356 8.28 7.51 -35.41
C THR A 356 9.77 7.27 -35.19
N GLY A 357 10.17 6.01 -34.94
CA GLY A 357 11.55 5.63 -34.64
C GLY A 357 11.92 5.69 -33.17
N ALA A 358 10.99 6.07 -32.27
CA ALA A 358 11.23 6.06 -30.84
C ALA A 358 11.43 4.63 -30.33
N LYS A 359 12.34 4.46 -29.37
CA LYS A 359 12.64 3.17 -28.73
C LYS A 359 12.02 3.12 -27.33
N ALA A 360 11.33 2.04 -27.04
CA ALA A 360 10.83 1.79 -25.69
C ALA A 360 10.97 0.32 -25.29
N ALA A 361 11.02 0.08 -23.98
CA ALA A 361 10.99 -1.24 -23.40
C ALA A 361 9.96 -1.28 -22.26
N ILE A 362 9.30 -2.42 -22.07
CA ILE A 362 8.44 -2.70 -20.93
C ILE A 362 9.07 -3.85 -20.14
N CYS A 363 9.50 -3.58 -18.91
CA CYS A 363 9.92 -4.60 -17.95
C CYS A 363 8.72 -4.99 -17.07
N THR A 364 8.35 -6.27 -17.06
CA THR A 364 7.21 -6.78 -16.30
C THR A 364 7.71 -7.50 -15.06
N LEU A 365 7.56 -6.86 -13.91
CA LEU A 365 8.02 -7.35 -12.61
C LEU A 365 6.97 -8.29 -11.98
N THR A 366 7.40 -9.06 -10.97
CA THR A 366 6.46 -9.69 -10.03
C THR A 366 5.84 -8.64 -9.11
N ARG A 367 4.72 -8.98 -8.45
CA ARG A 367 4.12 -8.12 -7.41
C ARG A 367 5.11 -7.76 -6.30
N ASP A 368 5.84 -8.73 -5.79
CA ASP A 368 6.85 -8.53 -4.73
C ASP A 368 7.96 -7.57 -5.17
N GLN A 369 8.46 -7.74 -6.41
CA GLN A 369 9.45 -6.84 -6.99
C GLN A 369 8.93 -5.41 -7.12
N ALA A 370 7.65 -5.23 -7.44
CA ALA A 370 7.02 -3.91 -7.53
C ALA A 370 6.78 -3.25 -6.16
N LEU A 371 6.51 -4.04 -5.11
CA LEU A 371 6.43 -3.58 -3.73
C LEU A 371 7.80 -3.10 -3.21
N ASP A 372 8.86 -3.78 -3.65
CA ASP A 372 10.26 -3.46 -3.31
C ASP A 372 10.92 -2.47 -4.29
N LEU A 373 10.18 -1.98 -5.29
CA LEU A 373 10.68 -1.03 -6.28
C LEU A 373 10.75 0.40 -5.73
N TRP A 374 11.82 1.11 -6.06
CA TRP A 374 12.07 2.50 -5.75
C TRP A 374 12.50 3.22 -7.02
N ARG A 375 11.99 4.43 -7.24
CA ARG A 375 12.53 5.37 -8.22
C ARG A 375 13.20 6.52 -7.47
N VAL A 376 14.50 6.67 -7.65
CA VAL A 376 15.30 7.63 -6.90
C VAL A 376 16.32 8.31 -7.80
N ASN A 377 16.71 9.53 -7.45
CA ASN A 377 17.92 10.13 -8.01
C ASN A 377 19.10 9.67 -7.15
N ALA A 378 20.02 8.89 -7.75
CA ALA A 378 21.18 8.33 -7.07
C ALA A 378 22.35 8.13 -8.04
N TRP A 379 23.56 8.41 -7.57
CA TRP A 379 24.80 8.27 -8.36
C TRP A 379 24.73 9.02 -9.70
N GLY A 380 24.29 10.28 -9.63
CA GLY A 380 24.29 11.25 -10.73
C GLY A 380 23.15 11.12 -11.75
N ARG A 381 22.16 10.25 -11.54
CA ARG A 381 20.96 10.15 -12.40
C ARG A 381 19.77 9.48 -11.71
N ASP A 382 18.62 9.49 -12.36
CA ASP A 382 17.46 8.72 -11.95
C ASP A 382 17.71 7.21 -12.15
N ARG A 383 17.30 6.42 -11.16
CA ARG A 383 17.47 4.96 -11.09
C ARG A 383 16.17 4.30 -10.66
N ILE A 384 15.96 3.09 -11.14
CA ILE A 384 15.10 2.09 -10.52
C ILE A 384 15.96 1.19 -9.65
N ILE A 385 15.53 1.00 -8.41
CA ILE A 385 16.15 0.11 -7.43
C ILE A 385 15.09 -0.86 -6.92
N ILE A 386 15.37 -2.16 -6.93
CA ILE A 386 14.56 -3.17 -6.24
C ILE A 386 15.36 -3.66 -5.03
N SER A 387 14.78 -3.53 -3.84
CA SER A 387 15.43 -3.96 -2.59
C SER A 387 14.39 -4.31 -1.53
N ASP A 388 14.64 -5.43 -0.83
CA ASP A 388 13.89 -5.84 0.36
C ASP A 388 14.26 -5.02 1.61
N SER A 389 15.25 -4.15 1.49
CA SER A 389 15.71 -3.23 2.53
C SER A 389 15.03 -1.87 2.38
N ALA A 390 14.93 -1.12 3.48
CA ALA A 390 14.51 0.28 3.39
C ALA A 390 15.58 1.08 2.65
N VAL A 391 15.17 1.85 1.64
CA VAL A 391 16.07 2.65 0.78
C VAL A 391 15.92 4.13 1.13
N LEU A 392 17.01 4.75 1.56
CA LEU A 392 17.12 6.20 1.69
C LEU A 392 18.17 6.71 0.70
N ALA A 393 17.70 7.29 -0.40
CA ALA A 393 18.57 7.90 -1.40
C ALA A 393 18.87 9.37 -1.08
N ARG A 394 20.14 9.76 -1.24
CA ARG A 394 20.62 11.14 -1.24
C ARG A 394 21.55 11.31 -2.43
N ASP A 395 21.86 12.55 -2.78
CA ASP A 395 22.82 12.78 -3.86
C ASP A 395 24.17 12.14 -3.52
N GLY A 396 24.74 11.39 -4.46
CA GLY A 396 25.99 10.63 -4.31
C GLY A 396 25.94 9.28 -3.57
N TYR A 397 24.90 8.95 -2.78
CA TYR A 397 24.84 7.68 -2.06
C TYR A 397 23.42 7.16 -1.75
N VAL A 398 23.32 5.85 -1.52
CA VAL A 398 22.10 5.20 -1.03
C VAL A 398 22.39 4.56 0.32
N LYS A 399 21.58 4.87 1.34
CA LYS A 399 21.60 4.15 2.62
C LYS A 399 20.53 3.04 2.57
N LEU A 400 20.96 1.82 2.82
CA LEU A 400 20.08 0.69 3.10
C LEU A 400 19.92 0.51 4.60
N GLN A 401 18.74 0.07 5.02
CA GLN A 401 18.49 -0.36 6.39
C GLN A 401 17.66 -1.65 6.40
N LYS A 402 18.05 -2.62 7.21
CA LYS A 402 17.37 -3.92 7.33
C LYS A 402 17.44 -4.43 8.77
N VAL A 403 16.33 -4.96 9.26
CA VAL A 403 16.24 -5.55 10.61
C VAL A 403 16.44 -7.06 10.52
N GLY A 404 17.23 -7.62 11.44
CA GLY A 404 17.36 -9.07 11.61
C GLY A 404 18.18 -9.81 10.54
N SER A 405 18.77 -9.09 9.58
CA SER A 405 19.69 -9.68 8.59
C SER A 405 20.84 -8.72 8.28
N THR A 406 22.04 -9.28 8.14
CA THR A 406 23.25 -8.59 7.70
C THR A 406 23.46 -8.63 6.18
N GLU A 407 22.69 -9.46 5.47
CA GLU A 407 22.74 -9.55 4.02
C GLU A 407 21.68 -8.63 3.39
N MET A 408 22.14 -7.71 2.54
CA MET A 408 21.30 -6.74 1.85
C MET A 408 21.57 -6.82 0.34
N THR A 409 20.51 -6.57 -0.43
CA THR A 409 20.55 -6.63 -1.89
C THR A 409 19.96 -5.38 -2.53
N LEU A 410 20.49 -5.04 -3.69
CA LEU A 410 20.07 -3.91 -4.54
C LEU A 410 20.11 -4.35 -5.99
N SER A 411 18.97 -4.50 -6.65
CA SER A 411 18.94 -4.64 -8.11
C SER A 411 18.73 -3.26 -8.72
N VAL A 412 19.72 -2.77 -9.46
CA VAL A 412 19.80 -1.37 -9.93
C VAL A 412 19.70 -1.29 -11.45
N PHE A 413 18.88 -0.36 -11.94
CA PHE A 413 18.76 -0.03 -13.36
C PHE A 413 18.66 1.50 -13.58
N PRO A 414 19.38 2.08 -14.57
CA PRO A 414 20.51 1.47 -15.28
C PRO A 414 21.64 1.12 -14.31
N ASP A 415 22.62 0.36 -14.77
CA ASP A 415 23.77 0.03 -13.95
C ASP A 415 24.62 1.26 -13.57
N VAL A 416 25.45 1.09 -12.54
CA VAL A 416 26.41 2.07 -12.06
C VAL A 416 27.79 1.69 -12.60
N ALA A 417 28.32 2.52 -13.51
CA ALA A 417 29.68 2.36 -14.01
C ALA A 417 30.68 2.35 -12.83
N ASP A 418 31.62 1.42 -12.87
CA ASP A 418 32.63 1.12 -11.83
C ASP A 418 32.13 0.39 -10.57
N GLY A 419 30.85 0.01 -10.57
CA GLY A 419 30.22 -0.76 -9.50
C GLY A 419 29.96 0.06 -8.24
N LEU A 420 29.49 -0.63 -7.20
CA LEU A 420 29.11 -0.03 -5.93
C LEU A 420 30.01 -0.51 -4.80
N ARG A 421 30.24 0.36 -3.82
CA ARG A 421 31.13 0.13 -2.70
C ARG A 421 30.46 0.54 -1.38
N THR A 422 30.94 -0.07 -0.31
CA THR A 422 30.62 0.28 1.08
C THR A 422 31.91 0.49 1.86
N SER A 423 31.81 0.94 3.11
CA SER A 423 32.97 0.98 4.03
C SER A 423 33.64 -0.39 4.27
N GLN A 424 32.97 -1.49 3.89
CA GLN A 424 33.47 -2.85 4.00
C GLN A 424 34.11 -3.37 2.70
N GLY A 425 34.06 -2.61 1.60
CA GLY A 425 34.64 -2.98 0.30
C GLY A 425 33.66 -2.93 -0.86
N ILE A 426 34.05 -3.55 -1.99
CA ILE A 426 33.28 -3.58 -3.23
C ILE A 426 32.11 -4.57 -3.09
N CYS A 427 30.91 -4.16 -3.49
CA CYS A 427 29.74 -5.02 -3.52
C CYS A 427 29.89 -6.10 -4.61
N LYS A 428 29.47 -7.34 -4.33
CA LYS A 428 29.41 -8.38 -5.37
C LYS A 428 28.31 -8.00 -6.36
N ALA A 429 28.63 -7.93 -7.65
CA ALA A 429 27.69 -7.59 -8.71
C ALA A 429 27.45 -8.78 -9.64
N GLU A 430 26.20 -8.98 -10.06
CA GLU A 430 25.81 -9.95 -11.09
C GLU A 430 24.66 -9.43 -11.95
N THR A 431 24.59 -9.84 -13.21
CA THR A 431 23.51 -9.44 -14.11
C THR A 431 22.24 -10.24 -13.77
N GLU A 432 21.13 -9.53 -13.58
CA GLU A 432 19.81 -10.07 -13.23
C GLU A 432 18.75 -9.49 -14.16
N GLY A 433 18.61 -10.09 -15.34
CA GLY A 433 17.69 -9.60 -16.38
C GLY A 433 18.10 -8.20 -16.87
N LEU A 434 17.20 -7.23 -16.74
CA LEU A 434 17.45 -5.82 -17.05
C LEU A 434 18.37 -5.12 -16.02
N PHE A 435 18.51 -5.68 -14.82
CA PHE A 435 19.16 -5.04 -13.68
C PHE A 435 20.57 -5.60 -13.44
N THR A 436 21.40 -4.84 -12.74
CA THR A 436 22.59 -5.36 -12.07
C THR A 436 22.29 -5.51 -10.59
N ARG A 437 22.38 -6.73 -10.07
CA ARG A 437 22.16 -7.06 -8.66
C ARG A 437 23.46 -6.93 -7.89
N TYR A 438 23.43 -6.12 -6.85
CA TYR A 438 24.49 -5.93 -5.89
C TYR A 438 24.13 -6.60 -4.57
N THR A 439 25.04 -7.43 -4.06
CA THR A 439 24.90 -8.07 -2.75
C THR A 439 26.02 -7.60 -1.83
N LEU A 440 25.65 -7.23 -0.61
CA LEU A 440 26.57 -6.89 0.46
C LEU A 440 26.23 -7.69 1.72
N LYS A 441 27.26 -8.03 2.49
CA LYS A 441 27.13 -8.70 3.77
C LYS A 441 27.87 -7.90 4.84
N LEU A 442 27.14 -7.48 5.85
CA LEU A 442 27.69 -6.76 7.00
C LEU A 442 28.19 -7.74 8.07
N PRO A 443 29.11 -7.32 8.95
CA PRO A 443 29.48 -8.11 10.11
C PRO A 443 28.27 -8.39 11.00
N GLU A 444 28.16 -9.62 11.50
CA GLU A 444 27.17 -9.95 12.52
C GLU A 444 27.49 -9.22 13.83
N LYS A 445 26.44 -8.78 14.51
CA LYS A 445 26.52 -8.13 15.80
C LYS A 445 25.65 -8.88 16.78
N GLU A 446 26.28 -9.48 17.77
CA GLU A 446 25.57 -10.03 18.92
C GLU A 446 25.15 -8.88 19.86
N ILE A 447 23.90 -8.94 20.32
CA ILE A 447 23.34 -8.01 21.28
C ILE A 447 23.40 -8.67 22.65
N ASP A 448 24.24 -8.16 23.55
CA ASP A 448 24.27 -8.57 24.95
C ASP A 448 23.00 -8.07 25.64
N LEU A 449 22.03 -8.98 25.72
CA LEU A 449 20.70 -8.81 26.30
C LEU A 449 20.59 -9.68 27.56
N ARG A 450 20.26 -9.04 28.68
CA ARG A 450 19.93 -9.73 29.93
C ARG A 450 18.47 -9.49 30.28
N ILE A 451 17.75 -10.57 30.56
CA ILE A 451 16.34 -10.54 30.95
C ILE A 451 16.20 -11.20 32.31
N GLU A 452 15.62 -10.48 33.27
CA GLU A 452 15.21 -11.02 34.56
C GLU A 452 13.68 -11.04 34.63
N ASN A 453 13.09 -12.23 34.63
CA ASN A 453 11.65 -12.41 34.81
C ASN A 453 11.30 -12.37 36.30
N VAL A 454 10.82 -11.22 36.78
CA VAL A 454 10.47 -11.00 38.20
C VAL A 454 9.13 -11.68 38.53
N ARG A 455 8.14 -11.55 37.63
CA ARG A 455 6.81 -12.16 37.72
C ARG A 455 6.29 -12.44 36.30
N PRO A 456 5.23 -13.25 36.11
CA PRO A 456 4.67 -13.48 34.77
C PRO A 456 4.39 -12.18 34.00
N ASN A 457 3.95 -11.11 34.69
CA ASN A 457 3.65 -9.82 34.09
C ASN A 457 4.71 -8.73 34.30
N LYS A 458 5.92 -9.08 34.77
CA LYS A 458 7.00 -8.14 35.07
C LYS A 458 8.36 -8.71 34.69
N ALA A 459 9.10 -7.95 33.88
CA ALA A 459 10.47 -8.29 33.52
C ALA A 459 11.37 -7.06 33.61
N VAL A 460 12.65 -7.29 33.88
CA VAL A 460 13.71 -6.29 33.80
C VAL A 460 14.59 -6.65 32.62
N VAL A 461 14.80 -5.69 31.72
CA VAL A 461 15.60 -5.87 30.52
C VAL A 461 16.81 -4.94 30.59
N GLN A 462 18.00 -5.48 30.40
CA GLN A 462 19.24 -4.72 30.37
C GLN A 462 19.99 -5.04 29.08
N ILE A 463 20.47 -3.98 28.41
CA ILE A 463 21.24 -4.10 27.18
C ILE A 463 22.57 -3.38 27.37
N SER A 464 23.66 -4.05 27.04
CA SER A 464 24.99 -3.49 27.14
C SER A 464 25.17 -2.27 26.21
N PRO A 465 25.80 -1.15 26.65
CA PRO A 465 26.07 0.00 25.78
C PRO A 465 26.82 -0.36 24.50
N GLN A 466 27.72 -1.35 24.58
CA GLN A 466 28.51 -1.84 23.44
C GLN A 466 27.64 -2.50 22.36
N SER A 467 26.43 -2.95 22.69
CA SER A 467 25.49 -3.55 21.73
C SER A 467 24.97 -2.54 20.70
N PHE A 468 24.95 -1.25 21.04
CA PHE A 468 24.51 -0.18 20.14
C PHE A 468 25.60 0.28 19.15
N ALA A 469 26.86 -0.13 19.36
CA ALA A 469 27.96 0.22 18.48
C ALA A 469 27.99 -0.67 17.23
N GLY A 470 28.04 -0.04 16.05
CA GLY A 470 28.12 -0.71 14.75
C GLY A 470 26.78 -1.17 14.15
N VAL A 471 25.66 -0.84 14.81
CA VAL A 471 24.30 -1.06 14.30
C VAL A 471 23.57 0.27 14.13
N ASP A 472 22.57 0.27 13.24
CA ASP A 472 21.73 1.43 13.02
C ASP A 472 20.83 1.68 14.22
N ASP A 473 20.19 0.62 14.74
CA ASP A 473 19.39 0.59 15.97
C ASP A 473 19.31 -0.83 16.56
N VAL A 474 18.73 -0.96 17.75
CA VAL A 474 18.36 -2.22 18.40
C VAL A 474 16.85 -2.20 18.66
N LEU A 475 16.14 -3.13 18.02
CA LEU A 475 14.69 -3.28 18.13
C LEU A 475 14.36 -4.25 19.26
N LEU A 476 13.72 -3.77 20.33
CA LEU A 476 13.15 -4.61 21.37
C LEU A 476 11.74 -5.06 20.96
N GLN A 477 11.49 -6.37 21.03
CA GLN A 477 10.22 -6.99 20.66
C GLN A 477 9.66 -7.75 21.87
N ILE A 478 8.41 -7.44 22.24
CA ILE A 478 7.72 -8.05 23.36
C ILE A 478 6.41 -8.66 22.87
N ASP A 479 6.23 -9.97 23.07
CA ASP A 479 4.93 -10.61 22.95
C ASP A 479 4.36 -10.80 24.36
N TYR A 480 3.08 -10.48 24.54
CA TYR A 480 2.43 -10.62 25.85
C TYR A 480 0.93 -10.87 25.74
N ARG A 481 0.35 -11.43 26.80
CA ARG A 481 -1.09 -11.55 27.03
C ARG A 481 -1.46 -10.67 28.21
N GLY A 482 -2.34 -9.70 27.99
CA GLY A 482 -2.74 -8.75 29.03
C GLY A 482 -3.42 -7.53 28.44
N ASP A 483 -3.63 -6.53 29.27
CA ASP A 483 -4.37 -5.32 28.92
C ASP A 483 -3.43 -4.28 28.28
N ILE A 484 -2.50 -3.71 29.03
CA ILE A 484 -1.58 -2.66 28.56
C ILE A 484 -0.14 -3.06 28.93
N GLY A 485 0.76 -2.99 27.97
CA GLY A 485 2.21 -3.03 28.18
C GLY A 485 2.76 -1.64 28.49
N SER A 486 3.67 -1.54 29.45
CA SER A 486 4.39 -0.30 29.78
C SER A 486 5.87 -0.59 29.99
N ALA A 487 6.72 0.19 29.31
CA ALA A 487 8.17 0.12 29.38
C ALA A 487 8.68 1.39 30.04
N MET A 488 9.54 1.25 31.04
CA MET A 488 9.99 2.38 31.86
C MET A 488 11.49 2.36 32.11
N ILE A 489 12.11 3.54 32.12
CA ILE A 489 13.48 3.75 32.63
C ILE A 489 13.38 4.74 33.79
N GLU A 490 13.91 4.38 34.96
CA GLU A 490 13.80 5.18 36.20
C GLU A 490 12.37 5.66 36.53
N GLY A 491 11.38 4.80 36.28
CA GLY A 491 9.97 5.11 36.53
C GLY A 491 9.33 6.07 35.51
N LYS A 492 10.06 6.54 34.50
CA LYS A 492 9.50 7.29 33.37
C LYS A 492 9.07 6.33 32.27
N VAL A 493 7.83 6.46 31.79
CA VAL A 493 7.32 5.65 30.66
C VAL A 493 8.01 6.10 29.38
N ILE A 494 8.68 5.17 28.69
CA ILE A 494 9.35 5.40 27.41
C ILE A 494 8.57 4.84 26.22
N SER A 495 7.66 3.89 26.47
CA SER A 495 6.74 3.33 25.50
C SER A 495 5.60 2.63 26.23
N ASP A 496 4.42 2.64 25.63
CA ASP A 496 3.26 1.89 26.07
C ASP A 496 2.48 1.34 24.88
N ASN A 497 1.80 0.22 25.09
CA ASN A 497 1.12 -0.50 24.03
C ASN A 497 -0.18 -1.09 24.56
N PHE A 498 -1.27 -0.88 23.82
CA PHE A 498 -2.55 -1.53 24.11
C PHE A 498 -2.61 -2.81 23.28
N ASN A 499 -2.79 -3.95 23.96
CA ASN A 499 -2.66 -5.25 23.31
C ASN A 499 -3.75 -5.47 22.25
N ASN A 500 -3.38 -5.48 20.97
CA ASN A 500 -4.20 -5.84 19.82
C ASN A 500 -3.80 -7.20 19.20
N GLY A 501 -2.94 -7.97 19.89
CA GLY A 501 -2.45 -9.27 19.44
C GLY A 501 -1.17 -9.26 18.60
N THR A 502 -0.62 -8.08 18.24
CA THR A 502 0.65 -7.98 17.53
C THR A 502 1.82 -7.85 18.49
N THR A 503 3.05 -8.12 18.01
CA THR A 503 4.28 -7.86 18.76
C THR A 503 4.42 -6.38 19.06
N TRP A 504 4.74 -6.05 20.30
CA TRP A 504 5.05 -4.68 20.71
C TRP A 504 6.53 -4.40 20.46
N GLU A 505 6.80 -3.36 19.67
CA GLU A 505 8.14 -3.02 19.21
C GLU A 505 8.61 -1.68 19.75
N ILE A 506 9.90 -1.57 20.12
CA ILE A 506 10.53 -0.34 20.61
C ILE A 506 11.93 -0.19 20.02
N TRP A 507 12.19 0.88 19.27
CA TRP A 507 13.55 1.24 18.81
C TRP A 507 14.30 1.93 19.94
N LEU A 508 15.42 1.36 20.37
CA LEU A 508 16.04 1.71 21.64
C LEU A 508 17.08 2.82 21.56
N LYS A 509 17.74 3.03 20.42
CA LYS A 509 18.89 3.95 20.31
C LYS A 509 18.54 5.41 20.66
N ARG A 510 17.28 5.82 20.44
CA ARG A 510 16.78 7.15 20.82
C ARG A 510 16.78 7.42 22.32
N PHE A 511 16.92 6.38 23.15
CA PHE A 511 16.98 6.46 24.61
C PHE A 511 18.41 6.36 25.15
N LEU A 512 19.43 6.44 24.30
CA LEU A 512 20.83 6.54 24.75
C LEU A 512 21.10 7.91 25.42
N PRO A 513 21.97 7.95 26.44
CA PRO A 513 22.72 6.83 27.01
C PRO A 513 21.92 5.98 28.02
N GLU A 514 20.76 6.47 28.48
CA GLU A 514 20.00 5.90 29.60
C GLU A 514 19.72 4.39 29.44
N VAL A 515 19.31 3.95 28.25
CA VAL A 515 18.98 2.54 27.96
C VAL A 515 20.19 1.58 28.00
N GLY A 516 21.41 2.10 27.87
CA GLY A 516 22.64 1.31 28.02
C GLY A 516 23.13 1.25 29.48
N GLU A 517 22.81 2.27 30.27
CA GLU A 517 23.30 2.41 31.65
C GLU A 517 22.30 1.89 32.68
N LYS A 518 21.00 1.93 32.36
CA LYS A 518 19.90 1.66 33.27
C LYS A 518 18.96 0.61 32.67
N PRO A 519 18.35 -0.24 33.52
CA PRO A 519 17.44 -1.26 33.02
C PRO A 519 16.10 -0.67 32.57
N ILE A 520 15.49 -1.32 31.58
CA ILE A 520 14.10 -1.13 31.19
C ILE A 520 13.22 -2.04 32.04
N TYR A 521 12.24 -1.47 32.73
CA TYR A 521 11.22 -2.20 33.45
C TYR A 521 10.00 -2.40 32.57
N LEU A 522 9.63 -3.66 32.33
CA LEU A 522 8.42 -4.04 31.62
C LEU A 522 7.33 -4.42 32.64
N TYR A 523 6.13 -3.89 32.42
CA TYR A 523 4.96 -4.21 33.23
C TYR A 523 3.73 -4.39 32.34
N ILE A 524 3.02 -5.50 32.53
CA ILE A 524 1.76 -5.79 31.87
C ILE A 524 0.62 -5.68 32.87
N THR A 525 -0.35 -4.79 32.60
CA THR A 525 -1.60 -4.74 33.36
C THR A 525 -2.48 -5.94 33.01
N PRO A 526 -3.21 -6.54 33.96
CA PRO A 526 -4.05 -7.69 33.67
C PRO A 526 -5.26 -7.34 32.81
N LEU A 527 -5.50 -8.13 31.76
CA LEU A 527 -6.79 -8.16 31.07
C LEU A 527 -7.77 -8.94 31.94
N ARG A 528 -8.91 -8.31 32.27
CA ARG A 528 -9.86 -8.80 33.26
C ARG A 528 -11.23 -9.06 32.64
N LYS A 529 -11.81 -10.22 32.92
CA LYS A 529 -13.21 -10.57 32.62
C LYS A 529 -13.91 -10.96 33.92
N GLY A 530 -14.70 -10.05 34.48
CA GLY A 530 -15.31 -10.24 35.80
C GLY A 530 -15.80 -8.93 36.39
N LYS A 531 -15.96 -8.87 37.71
CA LYS A 531 -16.45 -7.68 38.43
C LYS A 531 -15.56 -7.33 39.60
N MET A 532 -15.44 -6.04 39.88
CA MET A 532 -14.88 -5.56 41.14
C MET A 532 -15.95 -5.74 42.23
N VAL A 533 -15.64 -6.51 43.25
CA VAL A 533 -16.47 -6.65 44.45
C VAL A 533 -15.86 -5.77 45.54
N ILE A 534 -16.69 -4.91 46.12
CA ILE A 534 -16.31 -4.12 47.29
C ILE A 534 -16.83 -4.88 48.51
N THR A 535 -15.92 -5.31 49.38
CA THR A 535 -16.26 -5.94 50.66
C THR A 535 -15.93 -4.96 51.77
N ASP A 536 -16.95 -4.56 52.52
CA ASP A 536 -16.75 -3.74 53.72
C ASP A 536 -16.19 -4.59 54.85
N SER A 537 -15.08 -4.14 55.41
CA SER A 537 -14.47 -4.71 56.60
C SER A 537 -14.40 -3.65 57.71
N THR A 538 -14.19 -4.08 58.94
CA THR A 538 -13.96 -3.18 60.09
C THR A 538 -12.74 -2.27 59.92
N VAL A 539 -11.87 -2.55 58.96
CA VAL A 539 -10.67 -1.76 58.61
C VAL A 539 -10.87 -0.88 57.36
N GLY A 540 -12.07 -0.90 56.74
CA GLY A 540 -12.44 -0.13 55.56
C GLY A 540 -12.84 -0.98 54.34
N PRO A 541 -13.36 -0.34 53.28
CA PRO A 541 -13.78 -1.01 52.05
C PRO A 541 -12.57 -1.59 51.30
N HIS A 542 -12.52 -2.92 51.14
CA HIS A 542 -11.54 -3.60 50.30
C HIS A 542 -12.14 -3.91 48.93
N ARG A 543 -11.43 -3.56 47.86
CA ARG A 543 -11.84 -3.85 46.48
C ARG A 543 -11.09 -5.07 45.96
N THR A 544 -11.81 -6.16 45.72
CA THR A 544 -11.26 -7.40 45.19
C THR A 544 -11.86 -7.70 43.82
N PHE A 545 -11.02 -8.03 42.85
CA PHE A 545 -11.50 -8.48 41.54
C PHE A 545 -11.92 -9.95 41.63
N VAL A 546 -13.12 -10.27 41.14
CA VAL A 546 -13.63 -11.65 41.03
C VAL A 546 -13.90 -11.93 39.55
N GLY A 547 -13.17 -12.90 38.99
CA GLY A 547 -13.28 -13.33 37.60
C GLY A 547 -11.93 -13.76 37.01
N ASP A 548 -11.89 -13.91 35.70
CA ASP A 548 -10.68 -14.32 34.97
C ASP A 548 -9.76 -13.12 34.76
N GLN A 549 -8.46 -13.32 34.97
CA GLN A 549 -7.45 -12.33 34.61
C GLN A 549 -6.23 -12.98 33.98
N VAL A 550 -5.67 -12.33 32.96
CA VAL A 550 -4.41 -12.76 32.32
C VAL A 550 -3.45 -11.58 32.25
N ALA A 551 -2.21 -11.82 32.67
CA ALA A 551 -1.10 -10.88 32.60
C ALA A 551 0.20 -11.69 32.52
N GLU A 552 0.77 -11.81 31.33
CA GLU A 552 1.91 -12.67 31.07
C GLU A 552 2.73 -12.12 29.91
N ILE A 553 4.03 -11.96 30.11
CA ILE A 553 5.00 -11.72 29.05
C ILE A 553 5.36 -13.09 28.49
N THR A 554 5.03 -13.34 27.22
CA THR A 554 5.27 -14.64 26.59
C THR A 554 6.63 -14.70 25.92
N SER A 555 7.14 -13.55 25.44
CA SER A 555 8.48 -13.48 24.87
C SER A 555 9.08 -12.07 24.98
N ILE A 556 10.41 -12.01 25.11
CA ILE A 556 11.20 -10.80 24.96
C ILE A 556 12.37 -11.15 24.05
N ARG A 557 12.52 -10.42 22.94
CA ARG A 557 13.58 -10.61 21.96
C ARG A 557 14.16 -9.27 21.53
N VAL A 558 15.36 -9.30 20.98
CA VAL A 558 15.97 -8.14 20.33
C VAL A 558 16.40 -8.50 18.91
N ALA A 559 16.28 -7.56 18.00
CA ALA A 559 16.82 -7.65 16.65
C ALA A 559 17.71 -6.44 16.36
N ALA A 560 18.89 -6.67 15.79
CA ALA A 560 19.73 -5.61 15.31
C ALA A 560 19.15 -5.05 14.00
N ALA A 561 19.04 -3.72 13.92
CA ALA A 561 18.83 -3.02 12.66
C ALA A 561 20.20 -2.66 12.09
N HIS A 562 20.54 -3.20 10.93
CA HIS A 562 21.79 -2.91 10.24
C HIS A 562 21.56 -1.84 9.18
N SER A 563 22.59 -1.03 8.91
CA SER A 563 22.58 -0.11 7.79
C SER A 563 23.90 -0.12 7.04
N ALA A 564 23.82 0.15 5.74
CA ALA A 564 24.96 0.28 4.85
C ALA A 564 24.81 1.51 3.97
N ILE A 565 25.87 2.30 3.86
CA ILE A 565 25.96 3.37 2.86
C ILE A 565 26.65 2.77 1.63
N VAL A 566 25.98 2.91 0.49
CA VAL A 566 26.41 2.41 -0.81
C VAL A 566 26.68 3.59 -1.74
N SER A 567 27.91 3.71 -2.22
CA SER A 567 28.39 4.82 -3.05
C SER A 567 29.35 4.34 -4.14
N GLN A 568 29.67 5.22 -5.10
CA GLN A 568 30.75 4.98 -6.08
C GLN A 568 32.13 5.23 -5.46
N ASN A 569 32.23 6.24 -4.60
CA ASN A 569 33.42 6.62 -3.85
C ASN A 569 33.10 6.52 -2.36
N VAL A 570 33.85 5.72 -1.61
CA VAL A 570 33.70 5.56 -0.15
C VAL A 570 34.75 6.41 0.54
#